data_AF-A0A378BZF8-F1
#
_entry.id   AF-A0A378BZF8-F1
#
_cell.length_a   1.000
_cell.length_b   1.000
_cell.length_c   1.000
_cell.angle_alpha   90.00
_cell.angle_beta   90.00
_cell.angle_gamma   90.00
#
_symmetry.space_group_name_H-M   'P 1'
#
loop_
_entity.id
_entity.type
_entity.pdbx_description
1 polymer ?
#
loop_
_entity_poly.entity_id
_entity_poly.type
_entity_poly.pdbx_seq_one_letter_code
_entity_poly.pdbx_strand_id
1 'polypeptide(L)'
;MNAGPGSLGPVNMPVPVIIDRTVAVMSDFAAGANIDGKHYFGINWDRDVATPEVADIRNVVAGDPSPDGKGTLLIKRGIEVGSYLPAGDEVLRGDESRGPGRRWP
;
A
#
# COMPACT_ATOMS: atom_id res chain seq x y z
N MET A 1 6.73 -0.57 21.92
CA MET A 1 7.85 0.20 21.33
C MET A 1 8.12 1.39 22.22
N ASN A 2 9.37 1.83 22.33
CA ASN A 2 9.78 2.92 23.25
C ASN A 2 10.43 4.09 22.48
N ALA A 3 9.94 4.34 21.26
CA ALA A 3 10.44 5.39 20.39
C ALA A 3 9.26 6.13 19.72
N GLY A 4 9.41 7.43 19.56
CA GLY A 4 8.45 8.31 18.89
C GLY A 4 8.65 8.40 17.38
N PRO A 5 7.79 9.19 16.71
CA PRO A 5 7.95 9.51 15.29
C PRO A 5 9.36 10.01 14.97
N GLY A 6 9.91 9.54 13.85
CA GLY A 6 11.27 9.90 13.41
C GLY A 6 12.39 8.97 13.91
N SER A 7 12.09 7.97 14.76
CA SER A 7 13.07 6.95 15.18
C SER A 7 12.58 5.50 14.97
N LEU A 8 11.51 5.32 14.18
CA LEU A 8 10.93 4.02 13.86
C LEU A 8 11.59 3.39 12.62
N GLY A 9 11.71 2.07 12.61
CA GLY A 9 12.25 1.33 11.46
C GLY A 9 11.96 -0.17 11.50
N PRO A 10 12.28 -0.91 10.43
CA PRO A 10 11.79 -2.27 10.23
C PRO A 10 12.48 -3.31 11.12
N VAL A 11 13.68 -3.02 11.62
CA VAL A 11 14.49 -3.96 12.42
C VAL A 11 13.87 -4.15 13.80
N ASN A 12 13.57 -5.40 14.18
CA ASN A 12 12.91 -5.76 15.45
C ASN A 12 11.54 -5.10 15.66
N MET A 13 10.80 -4.82 14.59
CA MET A 13 9.46 -4.27 14.68
C MET A 13 8.47 -5.34 15.18
N PRO A 14 7.74 -5.12 16.31
CA PRO A 14 6.85 -6.14 16.89
C PRO A 14 5.46 -6.19 16.22
N VAL A 15 5.23 -5.39 15.19
CA VAL A 15 3.97 -5.30 14.44
C VAL A 15 4.21 -5.64 12.97
N PRO A 16 3.17 -6.04 12.21
CA PRO A 16 3.31 -6.29 10.79
C PRO A 16 3.89 -5.08 10.05
N VAL A 17 4.83 -5.37 9.15
CA VAL A 17 5.46 -4.37 8.27
C VAL A 17 5.10 -4.73 6.84
N ILE A 18 4.62 -3.73 6.10
CA ILE A 18 4.40 -3.81 4.64
C ILE A 18 5.33 -2.78 4.01
N ILE A 19 6.06 -3.17 2.97
CA ILE A 19 6.99 -2.29 2.26
C ILE A 19 6.55 -2.09 0.81
N ASP A 20 6.90 -0.93 0.25
CA ASP A 20 6.67 -0.65 -1.17
C ASP A 20 7.62 -1.46 -2.05
N ARG A 21 7.21 -1.76 -3.29
CA ARG A 21 8.06 -2.41 -4.31
C ARG A 21 9.40 -1.72 -4.50
N THR A 22 9.46 -0.39 -4.42
CA THR A 22 10.70 0.38 -4.55
C THR A 22 11.64 0.19 -3.36
N VAL A 23 11.09 -0.02 -2.16
CA VAL A 23 11.83 -0.26 -0.92
C VAL A 23 12.35 -1.69 -0.85
N ALA A 24 11.60 -2.65 -1.40
CA ALA A 24 12.00 -4.06 -1.46
C ALA A 24 13.30 -4.31 -2.23
N VAL A 25 13.64 -3.44 -3.18
CA VAL A 25 14.89 -3.52 -3.96
C VAL A 25 16.02 -2.64 -3.41
N MET A 26 15.80 -1.97 -2.27
CA MET A 26 16.84 -1.16 -1.63
C MET A 26 17.88 -2.03 -0.92
N SER A 27 19.11 -1.53 -0.88
CA SER A 27 20.22 -2.07 -0.10
C SER A 27 20.93 -0.94 0.64
N ASP A 28 21.66 -1.28 1.70
CA ASP A 28 22.43 -0.35 2.52
C ASP A 28 21.68 0.90 3.02
N PHE A 29 20.38 0.77 3.28
CA PHE A 29 19.53 1.90 3.62
C PHE A 29 19.63 2.30 5.09
N ALA A 30 19.14 3.51 5.41
CA ALA A 30 19.04 4.00 6.77
C ALA A 30 17.58 3.94 7.27
N ALA A 31 17.39 3.55 8.52
CA ALA A 31 16.07 3.55 9.16
C ALA A 31 16.20 3.75 10.68
N GLY A 32 15.11 4.15 11.33
CA GLY A 32 15.09 4.31 12.78
C GLY A 32 15.38 2.98 13.51
N ALA A 33 16.06 3.07 14.65
CA ALA A 33 16.46 1.88 15.42
C ALA A 33 15.37 1.37 16.37
N ASN A 34 14.16 1.93 16.32
CA ASN A 34 13.10 1.75 17.33
C ASN A 34 13.53 2.18 18.75
N ILE A 35 14.51 3.10 18.81
CA ILE A 35 15.05 3.74 20.01
C ILE A 35 15.16 5.24 19.70
N ASP A 36 14.64 6.09 20.58
CA ASP A 36 14.63 7.55 20.37
C ASP A 36 16.00 8.12 20.02
N GLY A 37 16.03 8.92 18.95
CA GLY A 37 17.23 9.61 18.47
C GLY A 37 18.26 8.71 17.78
N LYS A 38 17.97 7.42 17.56
CA LYS A 38 18.91 6.46 16.97
C LYS A 38 18.43 5.92 15.63
N HIS A 39 19.39 5.70 14.75
CA HIS A 39 19.19 5.15 13.42
C HIS A 39 20.23 4.05 13.15
N TYR A 40 19.80 3.04 12.40
CA TYR A 40 20.70 2.11 11.73
C TYR A 40 21.05 2.66 10.35
N PHE A 41 22.26 2.35 9.89
CA PHE A 41 22.76 2.66 8.56
C PHE A 41 23.31 1.39 7.93
N GLY A 42 23.21 1.28 6.60
CA GLY A 42 23.69 0.11 5.88
C GLY A 42 22.81 -1.12 6.05
N ILE A 43 21.52 -0.95 6.33
CA ILE A 43 20.58 -2.07 6.52
C ILE A 43 20.38 -2.80 5.19
N ASN A 44 20.38 -4.14 5.22
CA ASN A 44 20.07 -4.99 4.07
C ASN A 44 18.98 -6.01 4.43
N TRP A 45 18.05 -6.19 3.49
CA TRP A 45 17.04 -7.23 3.56
C TRP A 45 17.67 -8.62 3.63
N ASP A 46 17.01 -9.52 4.34
CA ASP A 46 17.37 -10.92 4.62
C ASP A 46 18.70 -11.14 5.37
N ARG A 47 19.58 -10.12 5.42
CA ARG A 47 20.78 -10.10 6.26
C ARG A 47 20.47 -9.58 7.67
N ASP A 48 19.86 -8.40 7.77
CA ASP A 48 19.60 -7.74 9.05
C ASP A 48 18.13 -7.82 9.48
N VAL A 49 17.22 -7.91 8.51
CA VAL A 49 15.78 -8.02 8.73
C VAL A 49 15.16 -8.79 7.57
N ALA A 50 14.32 -9.78 7.88
CA ALA A 50 13.63 -10.56 6.86
C ALA A 50 12.76 -9.66 5.98
N THR A 51 12.75 -9.91 4.68
CA THR A 51 11.93 -9.13 3.73
C THR A 51 10.44 -9.24 4.09
N PRO A 52 9.76 -8.13 4.44
CA PRO A 52 8.34 -8.13 4.78
C PRO A 52 7.43 -8.31 3.54
N GLU A 53 6.11 -8.25 3.76
CA GLU A 53 5.15 -8.23 2.66
C GLU A 53 5.38 -7.03 1.74
N VAL A 54 5.41 -7.27 0.43
CA VAL A 54 5.61 -6.24 -0.58
C VAL A 54 4.27 -5.88 -1.22
N ALA A 55 3.92 -4.60 -1.17
CA ALA A 55 2.69 -4.07 -1.77
C ALA A 55 2.96 -2.79 -2.60
N ASP A 56 1.99 -2.39 -3.41
CA ASP A 56 2.02 -1.13 -4.16
C ASP A 56 1.30 -0.06 -3.33
N ILE A 57 2.07 0.73 -2.59
CA ILE A 57 1.51 1.61 -1.53
C ILE A 57 1.93 3.07 -1.67
N ARG A 58 2.85 3.39 -2.58
CA ARG A 58 3.23 4.77 -2.86
C ARG A 58 2.36 5.39 -3.94
N ASN A 59 2.17 6.70 -3.85
CA ASN A 59 1.68 7.45 -5.01
C ASN A 59 2.76 7.51 -6.09
N VAL A 60 2.32 7.40 -7.34
CA VAL A 60 3.18 7.70 -8.48
C VAL A 60 3.56 9.17 -8.51
N VAL A 61 4.75 9.47 -9.00
CA VAL A 61 5.23 10.82 -9.26
C VAL A 61 5.41 11.02 -10.76
N ALA A 62 5.37 12.28 -11.22
CA ALA A 62 5.57 12.59 -12.63
C ALA A 62 6.96 12.09 -13.07
N GLY A 63 7.02 11.39 -14.20
CA GLY A 63 8.25 10.76 -14.70
C GLY A 63 8.45 9.31 -14.28
N ASP A 64 7.64 8.77 -13.35
CA ASP A 64 7.67 7.33 -13.05
C ASP A 64 7.41 6.50 -14.32
N PRO A 65 8.05 5.32 -14.47
CA PRO A 65 7.77 4.41 -15.57
C PRO A 65 6.29 4.05 -15.62
N SER A 66 5.73 4.06 -16.83
CA SER A 66 4.36 3.60 -17.04
C SER A 66 4.24 2.11 -16.67
N PRO A 67 3.16 1.68 -15.98
CA PRO A 67 2.98 0.28 -15.59
C PRO A 67 2.80 -0.67 -16.79
N ASP A 68 2.50 -0.15 -17.98
CA ASP A 68 2.47 -0.90 -19.24
C ASP A 68 3.84 -1.04 -19.94
N GLY A 69 4.90 -0.50 -19.31
CA GLY A 69 6.27 -0.53 -19.80
C GLY A 69 6.56 0.48 -20.92
N LYS A 70 5.63 1.38 -21.26
CA LYS A 70 5.78 2.30 -22.40
C LYS A 70 5.80 3.75 -21.94
N GLY A 71 7.00 4.32 -21.86
CA GLY A 71 7.19 5.73 -21.51
C GLY A 71 7.00 6.01 -20.03
N THR A 72 6.65 7.25 -19.71
CA THR A 72 6.58 7.77 -18.33
C THR A 72 5.25 8.45 -18.03
N LEU A 73 4.83 8.41 -16.78
CA LEU A 73 3.58 8.99 -16.32
C LEU A 73 3.63 10.53 -16.28
N LEU A 74 2.57 11.15 -16.81
CA LEU A 74 2.28 12.58 -16.67
C LEU A 74 1.10 12.77 -15.72
N ILE A 75 1.26 13.62 -14.70
CA ILE A 75 0.19 13.94 -13.75
C ILE A 75 -0.48 15.24 -14.18
N LYS A 76 -1.80 15.18 -14.42
CA LYS A 76 -2.64 16.33 -14.78
C LYS A 76 -3.82 16.44 -13.81
N ARG A 77 -4.34 17.65 -13.62
CA ARG A 77 -5.57 17.87 -12.85
C ARG A 77 -6.77 17.69 -13.77
N GLY A 78 -7.76 16.93 -13.31
CA GLY A 78 -9.05 16.76 -13.95
C GLY A 78 -10.16 16.81 -12.91
N ILE A 79 -11.38 17.11 -13.35
CA ILE A 79 -12.58 17.00 -12.52
C ILE A 79 -13.31 15.75 -12.99
N GLU A 80 -13.56 14.82 -12.07
CA GLU A 80 -14.38 13.64 -12.35
C GLU A 80 -15.84 14.10 -12.51
N VAL A 81 -16.43 13.84 -13.69
CA VAL A 81 -17.82 14.24 -14.02
C VAL A 81 -18.80 13.06 -13.97
N GLY A 82 -18.29 11.85 -13.77
CA GLY A 82 -19.04 10.61 -13.66
C GLY A 82 -18.12 9.40 -13.76
N SER A 83 -18.52 8.29 -13.11
CA SER A 83 -17.80 7.02 -13.14
C SER A 83 -18.77 5.87 -13.41
N TYR A 84 -18.33 4.89 -14.20
CA TYR A 84 -19.05 3.64 -14.40
C TYR A 84 -18.45 2.58 -13.49
N LEU A 85 -19.23 2.11 -12.52
CA LEU A 85 -18.87 1.03 -11.62
C LEU A 85 -19.77 -0.19 -11.93
N PRO A 86 -19.23 -1.27 -12.52
CA PRO A 86 -20.00 -2.50 -12.71
C PRO A 86 -20.48 -3.04 -11.36
N ALA A 87 -21.78 -3.32 -11.24
CA ALA A 87 -22.29 -4.04 -10.09
C ALA A 87 -21.85 -5.51 -10.19
N GLY A 88 -21.08 -5.97 -9.22
CA GLY A 88 -20.81 -7.40 -9.02
C GLY A 88 -21.92 -8.09 -8.23
N ASP A 89 -21.73 -9.37 -7.94
CA ASP A 89 -22.71 -10.20 -7.23
C ASP A 89 -22.95 -9.80 -5.76
N GLU A 90 -22.16 -8.86 -5.23
CA GLU A 90 -22.32 -8.33 -3.87
C GLU A 90 -23.67 -7.61 -3.68
N VAL A 91 -24.16 -6.93 -4.72
CA VAL A 91 -25.52 -6.35 -4.71
C VAL A 91 -26.58 -7.45 -4.82
N LEU A 92 -26.31 -8.52 -5.57
CA LEU A 92 -27.28 -9.59 -5.82
C LEU A 92 -27.54 -10.47 -4.59
N ARG A 93 -26.61 -10.53 -3.63
CA ARG A 93 -26.80 -11.28 -2.36
C ARG A 93 -27.54 -10.51 -1.27
N GLY A 94 -27.78 -9.20 -1.45
CA GLY A 94 -28.44 -8.35 -0.46
C GLY A 94 -29.98 -8.45 -0.41
N ASP A 95 -30.61 -9.14 -1.37
CA ASP A 95 -32.07 -9.13 -1.58
C ASP A 95 -32.75 -10.49 -1.35
N GLU A 96 -32.12 -11.43 -0.63
CA GLU A 96 -32.74 -12.73 -0.29
C GLU A 96 -33.42 -12.75 1.11
N SER A 97 -33.50 -11.63 1.82
CA SER A 97 -34.08 -11.58 3.18
C SER A 97 -35.44 -10.89 3.31
N ARG A 98 -36.20 -10.67 2.23
CA ARG A 98 -37.58 -10.16 2.30
C ARG A 98 -38.56 -11.15 1.67
N GLY A 99 -39.45 -11.68 2.53
CA GLY A 99 -40.35 -12.81 2.26
C GLY A 99 -41.34 -12.64 1.09
N PRO A 100 -42.08 -13.70 0.74
CA PRO A 100 -42.87 -13.77 -0.47
C PRO A 100 -44.14 -12.92 -0.31
N GLY A 101 -44.20 -11.79 -1.00
CA GLY A 101 -45.32 -10.87 -0.86
C GLY A 101 -45.56 -10.02 -2.09
N ARG A 102 -46.47 -10.50 -2.93
CA ARG A 102 -47.25 -9.79 -3.97
C ARG A 102 -46.68 -9.81 -5.38
N ARG A 103 -47.29 -10.68 -6.18
CA ARG A 103 -47.40 -10.58 -7.63
C ARG A 103 -48.54 -9.60 -7.95
N TRP A 104 -48.27 -8.58 -8.75
CA TRP A 104 -49.28 -7.70 -9.37
C TRP A 104 -49.31 -7.97 -10.90
N PRO A 105 -50.39 -7.58 -11.59
CA PRO A 105 -51.10 -8.38 -12.60
C PRO A 105 -50.33 -8.64 -13.90
#